data_AF-A0A7C6HVY6-F1
#
_entry.id   AF-A0A7C6HVY6-F1
#
_cell.length_a   1.000
_cell.length_b   1.000
_cell.length_c   1.000
_cell.angle_alpha   90.00
_cell.angle_beta   90.00
_cell.angle_gamma   90.00
#
_symmetry.space_group_name_H-M   'P 1'
#
loop_
_entity.id
_entity.type
_entity.pdbx_description
1 polymer ?
#
loop_
_entity_poly.entity_id
_entity_poly.type
_entity_poly.pdbx_seq_one_letter_code
_entity_poly.pdbx_strand_id
1 'polypeptide(L)'
;MDSESDEEEFEEELDEIEEQKTIPNYSDYEVDSSIPHTLYESFTHKKVAAFSFNNTRYPARNWKDVLLQTCDLLAEIDANKFEELIDDPAMKGRKISYFSRNKADGRSSKIKNIDIYVWTNLSANSIRNLIRKLLKKFNMRIADYYVYLRADYTPLHEK
;
A
#
# COMPACT_ATOMS: atom_id res chain seq x y z
N MET A 1 31.50 24.82 -50.35
CA MET A 1 32.80 24.14 -50.45
C MET A 1 33.73 24.85 -49.51
N ASP A 2 34.17 24.34 -48.38
CA ASP A 2 33.96 23.13 -47.58
C ASP A 2 34.63 23.46 -46.23
N SER A 3 34.29 22.70 -45.17
CA SER A 3 35.19 22.17 -44.10
C SER A 3 36.20 23.13 -43.41
N GLU A 4 36.42 23.24 -42.10
CA GLU A 4 36.28 22.42 -40.88
C GLU A 4 36.53 23.44 -39.72
N SER A 5 35.72 23.63 -38.68
CA SER A 5 35.58 22.84 -37.43
C SER A 5 36.88 22.32 -36.82
N ASP A 6 37.33 22.94 -35.72
CA ASP A 6 38.06 22.38 -34.56
C ASP A 6 38.09 23.50 -33.48
N GLU A 7 37.29 23.44 -32.41
CA GLU A 7 37.60 22.87 -31.07
C GLU A 7 38.75 23.63 -30.38
N GLU A 8 38.52 24.45 -29.35
CA GLU A 8 38.54 24.14 -27.90
C GLU A 8 38.30 25.51 -27.18
N GLU A 9 37.72 25.71 -26.01
CA GLU A 9 37.47 24.92 -24.80
C GLU A 9 36.38 25.71 -24.04
N PHE A 10 35.22 25.12 -23.76
CA PHE A 10 34.22 25.70 -22.85
C PHE A 10 34.33 24.95 -21.53
N GLU A 11 35.18 25.44 -20.63
CA GLU A 11 35.19 25.05 -19.22
C GLU A 11 33.86 25.49 -18.58
N GLU A 12 32.86 24.63 -18.63
CA GLU A 12 31.78 24.64 -17.64
C GLU A 12 31.99 23.45 -16.71
N GLU A 13 32.76 23.75 -15.66
CA GLU A 13 32.89 22.99 -14.42
C GLU A 13 31.48 22.78 -13.84
N LEU A 14 30.84 21.66 -14.21
CA LEU A 14 29.61 21.20 -13.57
C LEU A 14 29.99 20.75 -12.16
N ASP A 15 29.70 21.62 -11.19
CA ASP A 15 29.66 21.32 -9.76
C ASP A 15 28.68 20.15 -9.49
N GLU A 16 29.13 18.92 -9.71
CA GLU A 16 28.52 17.72 -9.15
C GLU A 16 28.78 17.71 -7.64
N ILE A 17 27.96 18.46 -6.90
CA ILE A 17 27.83 18.26 -5.46
C ILE A 17 27.11 16.92 -5.27
N GLU A 18 27.88 15.83 -5.25
CA GLU A 18 27.43 14.55 -4.72
C GLU A 18 27.05 14.77 -3.24
N GLU A 19 25.77 15.03 -2.97
CA GLU A 19 25.20 14.88 -1.64
C GLU A 19 25.49 13.44 -1.20
N GLN A 20 26.52 13.27 -0.37
CA GLN A 20 26.83 12.01 0.30
C GLN A 20 25.58 11.61 1.09
N LYS A 21 24.75 10.71 0.53
CA LYS A 21 23.56 10.18 1.20
C LYS A 21 24.04 9.33 2.38
N THR A 22 24.16 9.96 3.54
CA THR A 22 24.38 9.24 4.81
C THR A 22 23.25 8.23 4.97
N ILE A 23 23.58 6.95 5.00
CA ILE A 23 22.59 5.87 5.16
C ILE A 23 21.93 6.04 6.53
N PRO A 24 20.62 6.34 6.63
CA PRO A 24 19.97 6.53 7.91
C PRO A 24 19.92 5.22 8.70
N ASN A 25 20.02 5.32 10.02
CA ASN A 25 19.78 4.16 10.88
C ASN A 25 18.27 3.91 11.02
N TYR A 26 17.75 2.87 10.37
CA TYR A 26 16.31 2.59 10.32
C TYR A 26 15.70 2.19 11.67
N SER A 27 16.51 1.79 12.67
CA SER A 27 16.01 1.46 14.02
C SER A 27 15.45 2.67 14.75
N ASP A 28 15.95 3.87 14.43
CA ASP A 28 15.59 5.10 15.13
C ASP A 28 14.16 5.57 14.81
N TYR A 29 13.53 4.93 13.82
CA TYR A 29 12.17 5.19 13.36
C TYR A 29 11.18 4.11 13.79
N GLU A 30 11.60 3.14 14.60
CA GLU A 30 10.68 2.18 15.20
C GLU A 30 9.69 2.89 16.10
N VAL A 31 8.43 2.46 16.06
CA VAL A 31 7.34 3.05 16.85
C VAL A 31 6.68 1.99 17.71
N ASP A 32 5.98 2.44 18.76
CA ASP A 32 5.22 1.54 19.61
C ASP A 32 4.06 0.88 18.85
N SER A 33 4.22 -0.41 18.57
CA SER A 33 3.22 -1.23 17.89
C SER A 33 1.97 -1.53 18.70
N SER A 34 1.84 -1.03 19.93
CA SER A 34 0.62 -1.10 20.73
C SER A 34 -0.36 0.04 20.41
N ILE A 35 0.12 1.13 19.83
CA ILE A 35 -0.69 2.32 19.55
C ILE A 35 -1.62 2.06 18.36
N PRO A 36 -2.94 2.21 18.52
CA PRO A 36 -3.90 2.02 17.43
C PRO A 36 -3.98 3.28 16.55
N HIS A 37 -3.90 3.07 15.24
CA HIS A 37 -4.12 4.08 14.21
C HIS A 37 -5.42 3.80 13.46
N THR A 38 -6.13 4.86 13.08
CA THR A 38 -7.40 4.75 12.36
C THR A 38 -7.19 4.81 10.85
N LEU A 39 -8.16 4.30 10.09
CA LEU A 39 -8.15 4.43 8.63
C LEU A 39 -8.38 5.86 8.10
N TYR A 40 -8.44 6.88 8.96
CA TYR A 40 -8.52 8.29 8.58
C TYR A 40 -7.15 8.96 8.44
N GLU A 41 -6.08 8.28 8.86
CA GLU A 41 -4.71 8.80 8.83
C GLU A 41 -4.02 8.53 7.49
N SER A 42 -2.93 9.27 7.24
CA SER A 42 -2.00 8.99 6.14
C SER A 42 -0.97 7.96 6.56
N PHE A 43 -0.77 6.95 5.72
CA PHE A 43 0.19 5.87 5.94
C PHE A 43 1.39 5.94 4.98
N THR A 44 1.63 7.10 4.36
CA THR A 44 2.85 7.33 3.58
C THR A 44 4.07 7.15 4.48
N HIS A 45 5.12 6.49 3.98
CA HIS A 45 6.38 6.24 4.70
C HIS A 45 6.24 5.42 6.01
N LYS A 46 5.08 4.83 6.28
CA LYS A 46 4.82 4.03 7.49
C LYS A 46 4.81 2.54 7.18
N LYS A 47 5.37 1.73 8.08
CA LYS A 47 5.33 0.27 8.00
C LYS A 47 4.35 -0.29 9.03
N VAL A 48 3.48 -1.19 8.57
CA VAL A 48 2.53 -1.90 9.42
C VAL A 48 3.19 -3.05 10.18
N ALA A 49 2.65 -3.32 11.37
CA ALA A 49 2.95 -4.47 12.23
C ALA A 49 1.76 -5.43 12.32
N ALA A 50 0.55 -4.88 12.45
CA ALA A 50 -0.69 -5.63 12.63
C ALA A 50 -1.90 -4.76 12.25
N PHE A 51 -3.07 -5.37 12.19
CA PHE A 51 -4.35 -4.67 12.17
C PHE A 51 -5.33 -5.33 13.14
N SER A 52 -6.37 -4.62 13.54
CA SER A 52 -7.49 -5.16 14.30
C SER A 52 -8.75 -5.09 13.46
N PHE A 53 -9.48 -6.21 13.42
CA PHE A 53 -10.76 -6.35 12.76
C PHE A 53 -11.69 -7.16 13.66
N ASN A 54 -12.91 -6.66 13.90
CA ASN A 54 -13.87 -7.25 14.85
C ASN A 54 -13.24 -7.56 16.21
N ASN A 55 -12.54 -6.57 16.80
CA ASN A 55 -11.85 -6.68 18.08
C ASN A 55 -10.76 -7.77 18.17
N THR A 56 -10.37 -8.36 17.05
CA THR A 56 -9.32 -9.38 16.98
C THR A 56 -8.10 -8.80 16.26
N ARG A 57 -6.92 -8.99 16.84
CA ARG A 57 -5.64 -8.49 16.30
C ARG A 57 -4.99 -9.54 15.39
N TYR A 58 -4.61 -9.13 14.20
CA TYR A 58 -3.96 -9.96 13.18
C TYR A 58 -2.57 -9.39 12.82
N PRO A 59 -1.50 -10.18 12.97
CA PRO A 59 -0.16 -9.74 12.57
C PRO A 59 -0.05 -9.63 11.05
N ALA A 60 0.66 -8.61 10.56
CA ALA A 60 0.83 -8.37 9.13
C ALA A 60 2.25 -7.93 8.81
N ARG A 61 2.86 -8.55 7.78
CA ARG A 61 4.25 -8.27 7.39
C ARG A 61 4.40 -6.94 6.64
N ASN A 62 3.39 -6.59 5.86
CA ASN A 62 3.36 -5.40 5.02
C ASN A 62 1.90 -5.04 4.67
N TRP A 63 1.70 -3.91 4.01
CA TRP A 63 0.36 -3.45 3.65
C TRP A 63 -0.40 -4.38 2.69
N LYS A 64 0.31 -5.08 1.79
CA LYS A 64 -0.30 -6.09 0.91
C LYS A 64 -0.89 -7.25 1.73
N ASP A 65 -0.18 -7.67 2.78
CA ASP A 65 -0.63 -8.71 3.70
C ASP A 65 -1.88 -8.27 4.48
N VAL A 66 -1.93 -7.01 4.93
CA VAL A 66 -3.14 -6.43 5.55
C VAL A 66 -4.35 -6.51 4.60
N LEU A 67 -4.18 -6.12 3.34
CA LEU A 67 -5.25 -6.19 2.35
C LEU A 67 -5.72 -7.63 2.15
N LEU A 68 -4.78 -8.56 1.96
CA LEU A 68 -5.09 -9.96 1.69
C LEU A 68 -5.85 -10.61 2.85
N GLN A 69 -5.35 -10.45 4.08
CA GLN A 69 -6.03 -10.97 5.27
C GLN A 69 -7.40 -10.32 5.49
N THR A 70 -7.54 -9.03 5.22
CA THR A 70 -8.85 -8.37 5.28
C THR A 70 -9.82 -8.98 4.26
N CYS A 71 -9.37 -9.23 3.03
CA CYS A 71 -10.18 -9.88 2.00
C CYS A 71 -10.56 -11.31 2.39
N ASP A 72 -9.62 -12.09 2.95
CA ASP A 72 -9.88 -13.44 3.48
C ASP A 72 -11.00 -13.40 4.54
N LEU A 73 -10.88 -12.53 5.54
CA LEU A 73 -11.86 -12.39 6.63
C LEU A 73 -13.24 -11.96 6.12
N LEU A 74 -13.30 -11.06 5.14
CA LEU A 74 -14.58 -10.61 4.56
C LEU A 74 -15.23 -11.71 3.70
N ALA A 75 -14.44 -12.49 2.97
CA ALA A 75 -14.92 -13.63 2.20
C ALA A 75 -15.43 -14.76 3.11
N GLU A 76 -14.80 -14.98 4.27
CA GLU A 76 -15.27 -15.93 5.28
C GLU A 76 -16.61 -15.52 5.90
N ILE A 77 -16.86 -14.21 6.03
CA ILE A 77 -18.13 -13.69 6.55
C ILE A 77 -19.27 -13.87 5.53
N ASP A 78 -19.04 -13.49 4.28
CA ASP A 78 -20.04 -13.62 3.21
C ASP A 78 -19.37 -13.70 1.83
N ALA A 79 -19.14 -14.93 1.36
CA ALA A 79 -18.48 -15.19 0.08
C ALA A 79 -19.31 -14.70 -1.11
N ASN A 80 -20.64 -14.85 -1.07
CA ASN A 80 -21.53 -14.44 -2.16
C ASN A 80 -21.46 -12.92 -2.35
N LYS A 81 -21.54 -12.17 -1.25
CA LYS A 81 -21.40 -10.72 -1.27
C LYS A 81 -20.02 -10.28 -1.73
N PHE A 82 -18.98 -11.05 -1.42
CA PHE A 82 -17.63 -10.77 -1.92
C PHE A 82 -17.55 -10.98 -3.45
N GLU A 83 -18.16 -12.04 -3.98
CA GLU A 83 -18.21 -12.31 -5.42
C GLU A 83 -18.86 -11.16 -6.21
N GLU A 84 -19.91 -10.54 -5.67
CA GLU A 84 -20.56 -9.37 -6.27
C GLU A 84 -19.61 -8.17 -6.42
N LEU A 85 -18.52 -8.09 -5.65
CA LEU A 85 -17.55 -7.00 -5.73
C LEU A 85 -16.74 -7.00 -7.04
N ILE A 86 -16.68 -8.13 -7.76
CA ILE A 86 -15.94 -8.23 -9.02
C ILE A 86 -16.53 -7.26 -10.06
N ASP A 87 -17.86 -7.20 -10.12
CA ASP A 87 -18.60 -6.41 -11.11
C ASP A 87 -18.99 -5.02 -10.59
N ASP A 88 -18.66 -4.70 -9.33
CA ASP A 88 -19.01 -3.44 -8.69
C ASP A 88 -18.19 -2.25 -9.23
N PRO A 89 -18.83 -1.24 -9.84
CA PRO A 89 -18.14 -0.05 -10.35
C PRO A 89 -17.42 0.77 -9.26
N ALA A 90 -17.76 0.61 -7.99
CA ALA A 90 -17.06 1.25 -6.88
C ALA A 90 -15.74 0.54 -6.50
N MET A 91 -15.59 -0.72 -6.91
CA MET A 91 -14.45 -1.61 -6.64
C MET A 91 -13.47 -1.72 -7.82
N LYS A 92 -13.42 -0.67 -8.64
CA LYS A 92 -12.39 -0.46 -9.65
C LYS A 92 -11.53 0.76 -9.34
N GLY A 93 -10.27 0.68 -9.72
CA GLY A 93 -9.39 1.82 -9.90
C GLY A 93 -9.67 2.52 -11.24
N ARG A 94 -8.82 3.50 -11.59
CA ARG A 94 -8.98 4.27 -12.84
C ARG A 94 -8.88 3.40 -14.11
N LYS A 95 -8.00 2.40 -14.09
CA LYS A 95 -7.70 1.54 -15.25
C LYS A 95 -7.80 0.04 -14.96
N ILE A 96 -7.92 -0.35 -13.69
CA ILE A 96 -7.75 -1.74 -13.23
C ILE A 96 -8.87 -2.06 -12.24
N SER A 97 -9.51 -3.21 -12.40
CA SER A 97 -10.43 -3.77 -11.39
C SER A 97 -9.64 -4.34 -10.21
N TYR A 98 -10.06 -4.07 -8.98
CA TYR A 98 -9.33 -4.56 -7.80
C TYR A 98 -9.53 -6.06 -7.57
N PHE A 99 -10.62 -6.62 -8.06
CA PHE A 99 -10.96 -8.04 -7.95
C PHE A 99 -11.17 -8.64 -9.33
N SER A 100 -10.72 -9.87 -9.53
CA SER A 100 -10.90 -10.61 -10.78
C SER A 100 -10.88 -12.12 -10.54
N ARG A 101 -11.55 -12.89 -11.40
CA ARG A 101 -11.42 -14.36 -11.42
C ARG A 101 -10.11 -14.83 -12.06
N ASN A 102 -9.49 -13.96 -12.87
CA ASN A 102 -8.22 -14.25 -13.52
C ASN A 102 -7.05 -13.69 -12.70
N LYS A 103 -5.98 -14.47 -12.61
CA LYS A 103 -4.71 -14.01 -12.04
C LYS A 103 -4.07 -12.99 -12.98
N ALA A 104 -3.77 -11.80 -12.46
CA ALA A 104 -2.92 -10.81 -13.13
C ALA A 104 -1.45 -11.01 -12.75
N ASP A 105 -0.57 -11.01 -13.75
CA ASP A 105 0.86 -11.33 -13.66
C ASP A 105 1.58 -10.64 -12.50
N GLY A 106 1.92 -11.41 -11.46
CA GLY A 106 2.70 -10.99 -10.29
C GLY A 106 2.09 -9.90 -9.40
N ARG A 107 1.02 -9.24 -9.86
CA ARG A 107 0.41 -8.07 -9.23
C ARG A 107 -0.87 -8.41 -8.48
N SER A 108 -1.37 -9.63 -8.64
CA SER A 108 -2.55 -10.13 -7.93
C SER A 108 -2.20 -11.25 -6.94
N SER A 109 -3.06 -11.48 -5.96
CA SER A 109 -2.92 -12.58 -4.99
C SER A 109 -4.27 -13.23 -4.77
N LYS A 110 -4.29 -14.56 -4.66
CA LYS A 110 -5.53 -15.34 -4.50
C LYS A 110 -6.05 -15.18 -3.08
N ILE A 111 -7.34 -14.90 -2.95
CA ILE A 111 -8.05 -14.88 -1.65
C ILE A 111 -8.28 -16.33 -1.22
N LYS A 112 -8.19 -16.60 0.08
CA LYS A 112 -8.45 -17.95 0.60
C LYS A 112 -9.89 -18.37 0.34
N ASN A 113 -10.08 -19.67 0.12
CA ASN A 113 -11.38 -20.33 0.05
C ASN A 113 -12.31 -19.92 -1.12
N ILE A 114 -11.93 -18.96 -1.96
CA ILE A 114 -12.69 -18.54 -3.15
C ILE A 114 -11.79 -18.40 -4.38
N ASP A 115 -12.38 -18.48 -5.58
CA ASP A 115 -11.63 -18.33 -6.84
C ASP A 115 -11.60 -16.87 -7.32
N ILE A 116 -11.12 -15.99 -6.44
CA ILE A 116 -10.97 -14.57 -6.70
C ILE A 116 -9.54 -14.14 -6.36
N TYR A 117 -9.01 -13.27 -7.21
CA TYR A 117 -7.72 -12.63 -7.05
C TYR A 117 -7.92 -11.15 -6.70
N VAL A 118 -7.17 -10.67 -5.72
CA VAL A 118 -7.09 -9.26 -5.35
C VAL A 118 -5.85 -8.61 -5.95
N TRP A 119 -5.99 -7.41 -6.49
CA TRP A 119 -4.89 -6.58 -6.95
C TRP A 119 -4.10 -6.02 -5.76
N THR A 120 -2.80 -6.29 -5.71
CA THR A 120 -1.93 -5.99 -4.56
C THR A 120 -0.85 -4.96 -4.84
N ASN A 121 -0.67 -4.52 -6.09
CA ASN A 121 0.26 -3.46 -6.44
C ASN A 121 -0.37 -2.09 -6.16
N LEU A 122 -0.45 -1.74 -4.88
CA LEU A 122 -1.08 -0.54 -4.34
C LEU A 122 -0.20 0.08 -3.25
N SER A 123 -0.22 1.41 -3.14
CA SER A 123 0.39 2.10 -2.01
C SER A 123 -0.38 1.85 -0.71
N ALA A 124 0.26 2.11 0.44
CA ALA A 124 -0.37 2.00 1.76
C ALA A 124 -1.71 2.78 1.83
N ASN A 125 -1.72 4.01 1.30
CA ASN A 125 -2.93 4.86 1.28
C ASN A 125 -4.00 4.33 0.32
N SER A 126 -3.62 3.77 -0.83
CA SER A 126 -4.57 3.13 -1.75
C SER A 126 -5.19 1.87 -1.12
N ILE A 127 -4.40 1.10 -0.38
CA ILE A 127 -4.87 -0.06 0.38
C ILE A 127 -5.84 0.37 1.48
N ARG A 128 -5.48 1.36 2.31
CA ARG A 128 -6.38 1.98 3.29
C ARG A 128 -7.71 2.40 2.68
N ASN A 129 -7.67 3.07 1.53
CA ASN A 129 -8.87 3.51 0.82
C ASN A 129 -9.73 2.35 0.33
N LEU A 130 -9.10 1.28 -0.19
CA LEU A 130 -9.80 0.08 -0.61
C LEU A 130 -10.46 -0.62 0.58
N ILE A 131 -9.76 -0.79 1.70
CA ILE A 131 -10.31 -1.35 2.94
C ILE A 131 -11.53 -0.54 3.41
N ARG A 132 -11.46 0.79 3.42
CA ARG A 132 -12.62 1.64 3.76
C ARG A 132 -13.84 1.38 2.86
N LYS A 133 -13.62 1.18 1.56
CA LYS A 133 -14.71 0.84 0.63
C LYS A 133 -15.29 -0.54 0.92
N LEU A 134 -14.43 -1.52 1.21
CA LEU A 134 -14.84 -2.88 1.55
C LEU A 134 -15.69 -2.90 2.82
N LEU A 135 -15.21 -2.29 3.89
CA LEU A 135 -15.96 -2.20 5.15
C LEU A 135 -17.34 -1.56 4.93
N LYS A 136 -17.44 -0.49 4.14
CA LYS A 136 -18.72 0.12 3.79
C LYS A 136 -19.65 -0.84 3.04
N LYS A 137 -19.15 -1.60 2.05
CA LYS A 137 -19.97 -2.58 1.33
C LYS A 137 -20.49 -3.68 2.25
N PHE A 138 -19.70 -4.08 3.24
CA PHE A 138 -20.10 -5.04 4.25
C PHE A 138 -20.91 -4.42 5.41
N ASN A 139 -21.30 -3.14 5.34
CA ASN A 139 -22.01 -2.42 6.40
C ASN A 139 -21.28 -2.43 7.76
N MET A 140 -19.95 -2.49 7.73
CA MET A 140 -19.10 -2.48 8.91
C MET A 140 -18.61 -1.07 9.22
N ARG A 141 -18.45 -0.75 10.50
CA ARG A 141 -17.99 0.56 10.94
C ARG A 141 -16.48 0.68 10.69
N ILE A 142 -16.09 1.71 9.96
CA ILE A 142 -14.67 2.02 9.68
C ILE A 142 -13.91 2.31 10.99
N ALA A 143 -14.59 2.89 11.99
CA ALA A 143 -13.99 3.24 13.27
C ALA A 143 -13.57 2.01 14.10
N ASP A 144 -14.08 0.82 13.80
CA ASP A 144 -13.72 -0.43 14.50
C ASP A 144 -12.50 -1.13 13.88
N TYR A 145 -11.96 -0.57 12.79
CA TYR A 145 -10.77 -1.08 12.13
C TYR A 145 -9.55 -0.24 12.53
N TYR A 146 -8.58 -0.89 13.16
CA TYR A 146 -7.33 -0.26 13.58
C TYR A 146 -6.13 -0.86 12.87
N VAL A 147 -5.10 -0.05 12.67
CA VAL A 147 -3.79 -0.47 12.18
C VAL A 147 -2.76 -0.16 13.25
N TYR A 148 -1.77 -1.03 13.39
CA TYR A 148 -0.64 -0.86 14.30
C TYR A 148 0.63 -0.76 13.47
N LEU A 149 1.47 0.22 13.77
CA LEU A 149 2.69 0.48 13.01
C LEU A 149 3.90 -0.14 13.71
N ARG A 150 4.93 -0.46 12.94
CA ARG A 150 6.25 -0.86 13.47
C ARG A 150 7.31 0.21 13.25
N ALA A 151 7.14 1.05 12.23
CA ALA A 151 8.04 2.15 11.98
C ALA A 151 7.34 3.30 11.23
N ASP A 152 7.80 4.52 11.48
CA ASP A 152 7.37 5.73 10.78
C ASP A 152 8.57 6.52 10.25
N TYR A 153 8.78 6.45 8.94
CA TYR A 153 9.88 7.12 8.26
C TYR A 153 9.51 8.51 7.73
N THR A 154 8.36 9.07 8.13
CA THR A 154 7.95 10.42 7.69
C THR A 154 9.06 11.47 7.90
N PRO A 155 9.79 11.51 9.04
CA PRO A 155 10.85 12.49 9.25
C PRO A 155 12.03 12.41 8.27
N LEU A 156 12.22 11.28 7.56
CA LEU A 156 13.26 11.16 6.52
C LEU A 156 12.88 11.88 5.21
N HIS A 157 11.63 12.28 5.07
CA HIS A 157 11.06 12.84 3.85
C HIS A 157 10.55 14.28 4.03
N GLU A 158 10.66 14.84 5.23
CA GLU A 158 10.46 16.27 5.50
C GLU A 158 11.79 16.99 5.19
N LYS A 159 11.88 17.58 3.99
CA LYS A 159 12.94 18.53 3.62
C LYS A 159 12.43 19.96 3.81
#